data_AF-A0AA38NML0-F1
#
_entry.id   AF-A0AA38NML0-F1
#
_cell.length_a   1.000
_cell.length_b   1.000
_cell.length_c   1.000
_cell.angle_alpha   90.00
_cell.angle_beta   90.00
_cell.angle_gamma   90.00
#
_symmetry.space_group_name_H-M   'P 1'
#
loop_
_entity.id
_entity.type
_entity.pdbx_description
1 polymer ?
#
loop_
_entity_poly.entity_id
_entity_poly.type
_entity_poly.pdbx_seq_one_letter_code
_entity_poly.pdbx_strand_id
1 'polypeptide(L)'
;MALPETFDAFVPTNFADFFARVDIPTHIGLTELRELEGDVVNSFVISYKYAEKLCSQTILDHSLRCYYFSLAMLHNFPSNTPSVPQISRGELIKRVYLTCLLHDVGISSHEIATTHPAHDMTFEFHGGIMVYEHLRAEYIPSLQLNDSQIADITQSIMLHDVPFQTGMSSAAGMLVHISAFIDIFGYDTAPPNTIERALHRDTKREIEKAFPRDGMTLFGVQVEEMMKAKPNCLLGHLPNFLEQFEKATTSTVH
;
A
#
# COMPACT_ATOMS: atom_id res chain seq x y z
N MET A 1 5.11 14.33 -18.33
CA MET A 1 6.13 13.47 -18.95
C MET A 1 5.44 12.18 -19.35
N ALA A 2 5.79 11.55 -20.48
CA ALA A 2 5.16 10.27 -20.83
C ALA A 2 5.57 9.20 -19.81
N LEU A 3 4.61 8.45 -19.29
CA LEU A 3 4.85 7.42 -18.28
C LEU A 3 5.68 6.27 -18.86
N PRO A 4 6.77 5.81 -18.21
CA PRO A 4 7.60 4.73 -18.73
C PRO A 4 6.82 3.43 -18.99
N GLU A 5 7.27 2.64 -19.96
CA GLU A 5 6.73 1.30 -20.24
C GLU A 5 7.24 0.23 -19.26
N THR A 6 8.41 0.49 -18.64
CA THR A 6 9.03 -0.38 -17.64
C THR A 6 9.58 0.44 -16.48
N PHE A 7 9.70 -0.19 -15.32
CA PHE A 7 10.24 0.38 -14.10
C PHE A 7 11.29 -0.54 -13.49
N ASP A 8 12.13 -0.01 -12.61
CA ASP A 8 13.02 -0.81 -11.80
C ASP A 8 12.20 -1.76 -10.92
N ALA A 9 12.39 -3.07 -11.07
CA ALA A 9 11.63 -4.08 -10.32
C ALA A 9 12.01 -4.11 -8.84
N PHE A 10 13.18 -3.56 -8.48
CA PHE A 10 13.67 -3.47 -7.12
C PHE A 10 14.28 -2.09 -6.87
N VAL A 11 13.96 -1.51 -5.72
CA VAL A 11 14.45 -0.19 -5.29
C VAL A 11 14.96 -0.24 -3.85
N PRO A 12 15.84 0.68 -3.42
CA PRO A 12 16.31 0.73 -2.03
C PRO A 12 15.12 0.79 -1.07
N THR A 13 15.12 -0.02 -0.01
CA THR A 13 14.02 0.00 0.98
C THR A 13 14.05 1.19 1.92
N ASN A 14 15.21 1.86 2.05
CA ASN A 14 15.35 3.06 2.84
C ASN A 14 14.75 4.26 2.08
N PHE A 15 13.84 5.00 2.72
CA PHE A 15 13.17 6.13 2.09
C PHE A 15 14.14 7.23 1.64
N ALA A 16 15.16 7.58 2.43
CA ALA A 16 16.12 8.61 2.03
C ALA A 16 16.90 8.19 0.77
N ASP A 17 17.33 6.92 0.70
CA ASP A 17 18.03 6.37 -0.47
C ASP A 17 17.12 6.27 -1.71
N PHE A 18 15.84 5.98 -1.51
CA PHE A 18 14.83 5.98 -2.57
C PHE A 18 14.58 7.41 -3.08
N PHE A 19 14.25 8.34 -2.17
CA PHE A 19 13.91 9.73 -2.51
C PHE A 19 15.08 10.54 -3.07
N ALA A 20 16.33 10.12 -2.81
CA ALA A 20 17.51 10.66 -3.48
C ALA A 20 17.55 10.38 -5.00
N ARG A 21 16.70 9.47 -5.51
CA ARG A 21 16.69 9.00 -6.91
C ARG A 21 15.43 9.39 -7.68
N VAL A 22 14.46 10.02 -7.02
CA VAL A 22 13.19 10.43 -7.65
C VAL A 22 13.08 11.93 -7.75
N ASP A 23 12.56 12.37 -8.89
CA ASP A 23 12.33 13.78 -9.19
C ASP A 23 11.11 14.33 -8.44
N ILE A 24 10.99 15.66 -8.43
CA ILE A 24 9.85 16.34 -7.81
C ILE A 24 8.56 15.99 -8.57
N PRO A 25 7.48 15.59 -7.88
CA PRO A 25 6.27 15.17 -8.53
C PRO A 25 5.55 16.35 -9.19
N THR A 26 4.99 16.09 -10.36
CA THR A 26 4.07 17.00 -11.05
C THR A 26 2.62 16.63 -10.69
N HIS A 27 1.71 17.59 -10.82
CA HIS A 27 0.28 17.33 -10.64
C HIS A 27 -0.21 16.37 -11.73
N ILE A 28 -0.83 15.28 -11.29
CA ILE A 28 -1.57 14.32 -12.12
C ILE A 28 -3.01 14.27 -11.58
N GLY A 29 -4.00 14.49 -12.45
CA GLY A 29 -5.40 14.50 -12.05
C GLY A 29 -5.98 13.10 -11.86
N LEU A 30 -6.98 12.93 -10.99
CA LEU A 30 -7.59 11.62 -10.73
C LEU A 30 -8.18 10.97 -12.00
N THR A 31 -8.63 11.77 -12.97
CA THR A 31 -9.15 11.25 -14.24
C THR A 31 -8.05 10.54 -15.05
N GLU A 32 -6.86 11.13 -15.13
CA GLU A 32 -5.70 10.52 -15.80
C GLU A 32 -5.25 9.24 -15.07
N LEU A 33 -5.28 9.25 -13.74
CA LEU A 33 -4.96 8.04 -12.96
C LEU A 33 -5.95 6.90 -13.21
N ARG A 34 -7.24 7.19 -13.37
CA ARG A 34 -8.26 6.18 -13.71
C ARG A 34 -8.08 5.61 -15.12
N GLU A 35 -7.63 6.43 -16.06
CA GLU A 35 -7.27 5.94 -17.40
C GLU A 35 -6.08 4.97 -17.33
N LEU A 36 -5.13 5.22 -16.41
CA LEU A 36 -3.95 4.38 -16.21
C LEU A 36 -4.27 3.00 -15.61
N GLU A 37 -5.34 2.87 -14.83
CA GLU A 37 -5.80 1.57 -14.29
C GLU A 37 -6.10 0.56 -15.40
N GLY A 38 -6.54 1.04 -16.56
CA GLY A 38 -6.98 0.20 -17.66
C GLY A 38 -8.07 -0.77 -17.22
N ASP A 39 -7.88 -2.06 -17.49
CA ASP A 39 -8.83 -3.12 -17.11
C ASP A 39 -8.49 -3.81 -15.78
N VAL A 40 -7.48 -3.33 -15.04
CA VAL A 40 -6.99 -3.98 -13.81
C VAL A 40 -8.12 -4.11 -12.78
N VAL A 41 -8.90 -3.04 -12.55
CA VAL A 41 -9.99 -3.05 -11.58
C VAL A 41 -11.06 -4.11 -11.92
N ASN A 42 -11.40 -4.26 -13.20
CA ASN A 42 -12.37 -5.27 -13.64
C ASN A 42 -11.80 -6.68 -13.58
N SER A 43 -10.53 -6.84 -14.00
CA SER A 43 -9.81 -8.12 -13.99
C SER A 43 -9.73 -8.73 -12.58
N PHE A 44 -9.62 -7.89 -11.54
CA PHE A 44 -9.45 -8.32 -10.15
C PHE A 44 -10.66 -8.00 -9.25
N VAL A 45 -11.86 -7.91 -9.83
CA VAL A 45 -13.11 -7.63 -9.10
C VAL A 45 -13.40 -8.63 -7.97
N ILE A 46 -12.90 -9.86 -8.08
CA ILE A 46 -13.05 -10.89 -7.02
C ILE A 46 -12.26 -10.48 -5.76
N SER A 47 -11.04 -9.95 -5.92
CA SER A 47 -10.25 -9.42 -4.80
C SER A 47 -10.84 -8.15 -4.23
N TYR A 48 -11.44 -7.29 -5.05
CA TYR A 48 -12.18 -6.12 -4.55
C TYR A 48 -13.33 -6.53 -3.65
N LYS A 49 -14.16 -7.48 -4.08
CA LYS A 49 -15.27 -8.01 -3.27
C LYS A 49 -14.79 -8.71 -2.01
N TYR A 50 -13.62 -9.35 -2.05
CA TYR A 50 -13.01 -9.95 -0.88
C TYR A 50 -12.62 -8.88 0.15
N ALA A 51 -11.95 -7.81 -0.29
CA ALA A 51 -11.63 -6.66 0.56
C ALA A 51 -12.90 -5.98 1.11
N GLU A 52 -13.89 -5.70 0.26
CA GLU A 52 -15.17 -5.10 0.64
C GLU A 52 -15.93 -5.92 1.69
N LYS A 53 -15.85 -7.26 1.60
CA LYS A 53 -16.47 -8.16 2.57
C LYS A 53 -15.78 -8.13 3.93
N LEU A 54 -14.45 -8.04 3.96
CA LEU A 54 -13.67 -8.19 5.19
C LEU A 54 -13.38 -6.86 5.87
N CYS A 55 -13.17 -5.80 5.10
CA CYS A 55 -12.71 -4.52 5.61
C CYS A 55 -13.88 -3.57 5.85
N SER A 56 -13.70 -2.63 6.79
CA SER A 56 -14.61 -1.49 6.91
C SER A 56 -14.48 -0.57 5.69
N GLN A 57 -15.48 0.29 5.45
CA GLN A 57 -15.40 1.29 4.39
C GLN A 57 -14.16 2.19 4.55
N THR A 58 -13.80 2.58 5.78
CA THR A 58 -12.62 3.39 6.07
C THR A 58 -11.32 2.72 5.62
N ILE A 59 -11.16 1.41 5.87
CA ILE A 59 -9.99 0.64 5.43
C ILE A 59 -10.01 0.50 3.90
N LEU A 60 -11.17 0.24 3.30
CA LEU A 60 -11.29 0.16 1.85
C LEU A 60 -10.94 1.48 1.16
N ASP A 61 -11.41 2.61 1.69
CA ASP A 61 -11.07 3.95 1.18
C ASP A 61 -9.57 4.24 1.37
N HIS A 62 -8.98 3.85 2.50
CA HIS A 62 -7.53 3.91 2.72
C HIS A 62 -6.76 3.13 1.64
N SER A 63 -7.12 1.87 1.42
CA SER A 63 -6.55 1.03 0.36
C SER A 63 -6.65 1.66 -1.03
N LEU A 64 -7.80 2.27 -1.36
CA LEU A 64 -8.00 2.95 -2.64
C LEU A 64 -7.15 4.23 -2.76
N ARG A 65 -7.05 5.04 -1.70
CA ARG A 65 -6.12 6.19 -1.67
C ARG A 65 -4.68 5.74 -1.90
N CYS A 66 -4.23 4.69 -1.20
CA CYS A 66 -2.90 4.11 -1.37
C CYS A 66 -2.64 3.66 -2.81
N TYR A 67 -3.63 3.05 -3.46
CA TYR A 67 -3.54 2.66 -4.87
C TYR A 67 -3.34 3.87 -5.79
N TYR A 68 -4.18 4.90 -5.69
CA TYR A 68 -4.07 6.08 -6.55
C TYR A 68 -2.83 6.93 -6.25
N PHE A 69 -2.39 7.02 -4.99
CA PHE A 69 -1.10 7.61 -4.64
C PHE A 69 0.03 6.86 -5.33
N SER A 70 -0.01 5.53 -5.32
CA SER A 70 0.97 4.71 -6.01
C SER A 70 0.99 4.93 -7.52
N LEU A 71 -0.17 5.04 -8.16
CA LEU A 71 -0.26 5.36 -9.59
C LEU A 71 0.36 6.73 -9.91
N ALA A 72 0.09 7.74 -9.09
CA ALA A 72 0.69 9.07 -9.27
C ALA A 72 2.22 9.03 -9.09
N MET A 73 2.72 8.24 -8.14
CA MET A 73 4.16 8.05 -7.92
C MET A 73 4.88 7.40 -9.11
N LEU A 74 4.19 6.59 -9.93
CA LEU A 74 4.79 5.97 -11.11
C LEU A 74 5.38 7.00 -12.09
N HIS A 75 4.86 8.23 -12.15
CA HIS A 75 5.36 9.27 -13.06
C HIS A 75 6.80 9.69 -12.79
N ASN A 76 7.30 9.47 -11.57
CA ASN A 76 8.68 9.78 -11.20
C ASN A 76 9.40 8.56 -10.61
N PHE A 77 8.80 7.37 -10.69
CA PHE A 77 9.38 6.16 -10.13
C PHE A 77 10.62 5.72 -10.91
N PRO A 78 11.68 5.18 -10.26
CA PRO A 78 12.90 4.79 -10.95
C PRO A 78 12.67 3.81 -12.11
N SER A 79 13.38 4.04 -13.21
CA SER A 79 13.31 3.24 -14.43
C SER A 79 14.65 3.26 -15.14
N ASN A 80 15.00 2.15 -15.79
CA ASN A 80 16.26 1.99 -16.54
C ASN A 80 17.53 2.16 -15.69
N THR A 81 17.49 1.86 -14.39
CA THR A 81 18.72 1.86 -13.58
C THR A 81 19.64 0.72 -14.06
N PRO A 82 20.93 0.98 -14.33
CA PRO A 82 21.87 -0.05 -14.76
C PRO A 82 21.89 -1.24 -13.79
N SER A 83 21.81 -2.45 -14.35
CA SER A 83 21.86 -3.72 -13.61
C SER A 83 20.67 -4.02 -12.70
N VAL A 84 19.61 -3.20 -12.72
CA VAL A 84 18.36 -3.49 -12.00
C VAL A 84 17.37 -4.18 -12.94
N PRO A 85 16.84 -5.37 -12.59
CA PRO A 85 15.79 -6.02 -13.36
C PRO A 85 14.60 -5.08 -13.58
N GLN A 86 13.94 -5.16 -14.73
CA GLN A 86 12.83 -4.29 -15.06
C GLN A 86 11.49 -5.03 -14.97
N ILE A 87 10.44 -4.33 -14.55
CA ILE A 87 9.05 -4.79 -14.52
C ILE A 87 8.23 -3.94 -15.50
N SER A 88 7.32 -4.55 -16.26
CA SER A 88 6.46 -3.78 -17.16
C SER A 88 5.43 -2.97 -16.39
N ARG A 89 4.99 -1.84 -16.96
CA ARG A 89 3.98 -0.96 -16.36
C ARG A 89 2.70 -1.72 -16.00
N GLY A 90 2.14 -2.49 -16.92
CA GLY A 90 0.90 -3.25 -16.68
C GLY A 90 1.06 -4.30 -15.58
N GLU A 91 2.22 -4.94 -15.51
CA GLU A 91 2.53 -5.91 -14.45
C GLU A 91 2.66 -5.24 -13.08
N LEU A 92 3.34 -4.08 -13.01
CA LEU A 92 3.49 -3.33 -11.77
C LEU A 92 2.15 -2.79 -11.27
N ILE A 93 1.34 -2.17 -12.14
CA ILE A 93 0.00 -1.64 -11.78
C ILE A 93 -0.88 -2.75 -11.20
N LYS A 94 -0.87 -3.94 -11.80
CA LYS A 94 -1.60 -5.10 -11.28
C LYS A 94 -1.16 -5.48 -9.86
N ARG A 95 0.16 -5.59 -9.63
CA ARG A 95 0.69 -5.97 -8.31
C ARG A 95 0.37 -4.90 -7.27
N VAL A 96 0.57 -3.62 -7.61
CA VAL A 96 0.24 -2.48 -6.74
C VAL A 96 -1.25 -2.47 -6.41
N TYR A 97 -2.14 -2.70 -7.38
CA TYR A 97 -3.58 -2.76 -7.13
C TYR A 97 -3.93 -3.83 -6.09
N LEU A 98 -3.48 -5.06 -6.31
CA LEU A 98 -3.78 -6.18 -5.41
C LEU A 98 -3.13 -5.99 -4.03
N THR A 99 -1.89 -5.50 -3.96
CA THR A 99 -1.22 -5.22 -2.69
C THR A 99 -1.95 -4.11 -1.93
N CYS A 100 -2.24 -2.96 -2.54
CA CYS A 100 -2.94 -1.85 -1.88
C CYS A 100 -4.35 -2.26 -1.41
N LEU A 101 -5.09 -3.00 -2.23
CA LEU A 101 -6.45 -3.43 -1.92
C LEU A 101 -6.52 -4.39 -0.73
N LEU A 102 -5.45 -5.15 -0.48
CA LEU A 102 -5.48 -6.29 0.43
C LEU A 102 -4.51 -6.18 1.62
N HIS A 103 -3.64 -5.15 1.69
CA HIS A 103 -2.60 -5.07 2.71
C HIS A 103 -3.13 -5.06 4.16
N ASP A 104 -4.29 -4.44 4.38
CA ASP A 104 -4.89 -4.28 5.71
C ASP A 104 -5.94 -5.35 6.05
N VAL A 105 -6.10 -6.40 5.24
CA VAL A 105 -7.05 -7.50 5.51
C VAL A 105 -6.82 -8.11 6.90
N GLY A 106 -5.58 -8.13 7.39
CA GLY A 106 -5.25 -8.68 8.70
C GLY A 106 -5.78 -7.88 9.90
N ILE A 107 -6.21 -6.63 9.70
CA ILE A 107 -6.83 -5.75 10.72
C ILE A 107 -8.33 -6.06 10.86
N SER A 108 -8.92 -6.75 9.87
CA SER A 108 -10.35 -7.03 9.82
C SER A 108 -10.89 -7.66 11.11
N SER A 109 -12.02 -7.13 11.58
CA SER A 109 -12.82 -7.72 12.66
C SER A 109 -13.88 -8.71 12.15
N HIS A 110 -13.89 -9.04 10.85
CA HIS A 110 -14.84 -9.98 10.27
C HIS A 110 -14.52 -11.41 10.72
N GLU A 111 -15.56 -12.23 10.96
CA GLU A 111 -15.44 -13.60 11.46
C GLU A 111 -14.36 -14.42 10.71
N ILE A 112 -14.45 -14.47 9.37
CA ILE A 112 -13.45 -15.12 8.49
C ILE A 112 -12.00 -14.77 8.86
N ALA A 113 -11.69 -13.51 9.13
CA ALA A 113 -10.35 -13.09 9.52
C ALA A 113 -10.05 -13.46 10.98
N THR A 114 -10.99 -13.24 11.90
CA THR A 114 -10.78 -13.49 13.34
C THR A 114 -10.71 -14.97 13.71
N THR A 115 -11.29 -15.86 12.91
CA THR A 115 -11.25 -17.32 13.12
C THR A 115 -10.15 -18.00 12.31
N HIS A 116 -9.39 -17.25 11.51
CA HIS A 116 -8.32 -17.81 10.69
C HIS A 116 -7.18 -18.37 11.57
N PRO A 117 -6.55 -19.51 11.24
CA PRO A 117 -5.50 -20.10 12.08
C PRO A 117 -4.27 -19.20 12.32
N ALA A 118 -4.01 -18.25 11.42
CA ALA A 118 -2.93 -17.26 11.56
C ALA A 118 -3.36 -15.98 12.30
N HIS A 119 -4.58 -15.92 12.86
CA HIS A 119 -5.12 -14.71 13.49
C HIS A 119 -4.22 -14.16 14.60
N ASP A 120 -3.60 -15.01 15.42
CA ASP A 120 -2.76 -14.58 16.54
C ASP A 120 -1.37 -14.07 16.11
N MET A 121 -1.05 -14.08 14.82
CA MET A 121 0.13 -13.42 14.28
C MET A 121 -0.10 -11.91 14.17
N THR A 122 1.00 -11.17 14.00
CA THR A 122 0.97 -9.78 13.57
C THR A 122 0.10 -9.59 12.32
N PHE A 123 -0.63 -8.48 12.20
CA PHE A 123 -1.71 -8.35 11.22
C PHE A 123 -1.20 -8.43 9.76
N GLU A 124 0.02 -7.97 9.51
CA GLU A 124 0.71 -8.00 8.22
C GLU A 124 0.96 -9.44 7.77
N PHE A 125 1.39 -10.32 8.70
CA PHE A 125 1.60 -11.74 8.41
C PHE A 125 0.27 -12.47 8.29
N HIS A 126 -0.65 -12.20 9.22
CA HIS A 126 -2.00 -12.76 9.19
C HIS A 126 -2.71 -12.45 7.85
N GLY A 127 -2.77 -11.17 7.50
CA GLY A 127 -3.34 -10.68 6.25
C GLY A 127 -2.60 -11.21 5.04
N GLY A 128 -1.26 -11.19 5.05
CA GLY A 128 -0.44 -11.76 3.99
C GLY A 128 -0.75 -13.24 3.71
N ILE A 129 -0.89 -14.07 4.76
CA ILE A 129 -1.26 -15.49 4.61
C ILE A 129 -2.66 -15.63 4.01
N MET A 130 -3.66 -14.92 4.54
CA MET A 130 -5.02 -14.97 4.00
C MET A 130 -5.06 -14.55 2.52
N VAL A 131 -4.30 -13.52 2.17
CA VAL A 131 -4.21 -13.02 0.80
C VAL A 131 -3.50 -14.01 -0.10
N TYR A 132 -2.42 -14.63 0.35
CA TYR A 132 -1.75 -15.69 -0.39
C TYR A 132 -2.72 -16.83 -0.75
N GLU A 133 -3.49 -17.31 0.22
CA GLU A 133 -4.49 -18.36 0.03
C GLU A 133 -5.60 -17.94 -0.93
N HIS A 134 -6.16 -16.74 -0.74
CA HIS A 134 -7.18 -16.14 -1.61
C HIS A 134 -6.68 -16.02 -3.06
N LEU A 135 -5.51 -15.41 -3.27
CA LEU A 135 -4.98 -15.19 -4.62
C LEU A 135 -4.66 -16.51 -5.33
N ARG A 136 -4.15 -17.51 -4.61
CA ARG A 136 -3.92 -18.84 -5.18
C ARG A 136 -5.21 -19.50 -5.60
N ALA A 137 -6.23 -19.47 -4.73
CA ALA A 137 -7.51 -20.11 -5.00
C ALA A 137 -8.21 -19.50 -6.23
N GLU A 138 -8.18 -18.17 -6.36
CA GLU A 138 -8.96 -17.46 -7.38
C GLU A 138 -8.23 -17.30 -8.72
N TYR A 139 -6.90 -17.13 -8.72
CA TYR A 139 -6.19 -16.68 -9.93
C TYR A 139 -5.21 -17.67 -10.54
N ILE A 140 -4.77 -18.71 -9.80
CA ILE A 140 -3.97 -19.80 -10.39
C ILE A 140 -4.80 -20.63 -11.38
N PRO A 141 -6.05 -21.04 -11.08
CA PRO A 141 -6.84 -21.83 -12.03
C PRO A 141 -7.13 -21.12 -13.35
N SER A 142 -7.28 -19.79 -13.31
CA SER A 142 -7.56 -18.93 -14.47
C SER A 142 -6.29 -18.38 -15.14
N LEU A 143 -5.10 -18.70 -14.60
CA LEU A 143 -3.79 -18.22 -15.07
C LEU A 143 -3.66 -16.69 -15.12
N GLN A 144 -4.49 -15.95 -14.38
CA GLN A 144 -4.39 -14.50 -14.28
C GLN A 144 -3.19 -14.07 -13.43
N LEU A 145 -2.81 -14.92 -12.46
CA LEU A 145 -1.60 -14.79 -11.67
C LEU A 145 -0.79 -16.09 -11.70
N ASN A 146 0.53 -15.97 -11.53
CA ASN A 146 1.43 -17.08 -11.29
C ASN A 146 2.02 -17.02 -9.87
N ASP A 147 2.70 -18.09 -9.44
CA ASP A 147 3.25 -18.20 -8.09
C ASP A 147 4.22 -17.05 -7.73
N SER A 148 5.04 -16.58 -8.67
CA SER A 148 5.98 -15.47 -8.41
C SER A 148 5.27 -14.14 -8.20
N GLN A 149 4.17 -13.90 -8.91
CA GLN A 149 3.35 -12.69 -8.74
C GLN A 149 2.64 -12.70 -7.39
N ILE A 150 2.06 -13.84 -7.02
CA ILE A 150 1.40 -14.01 -5.73
C ILE A 150 2.40 -13.87 -4.59
N ALA A 151 3.60 -14.46 -4.71
CA ALA A 151 4.66 -14.33 -3.72
C ALA A 151 5.11 -12.87 -3.53
N ASP A 152 5.30 -12.11 -4.61
CA ASP A 152 5.68 -10.69 -4.53
C ASP A 152 4.59 -9.83 -3.88
N ILE A 153 3.31 -10.03 -4.24
CA ILE A 153 2.17 -9.35 -3.62
C ILE A 153 2.12 -9.68 -2.12
N THR A 154 2.20 -10.97 -1.78
CA THR A 154 2.15 -11.45 -0.39
C THR A 154 3.30 -10.87 0.44
N GLN A 155 4.53 -10.94 -0.07
CA GLN A 155 5.69 -10.39 0.62
C GLN A 155 5.59 -8.86 0.76
N SER A 156 5.07 -8.17 -0.25
CA SER A 156 4.83 -6.73 -0.18
C SER A 156 3.84 -6.38 0.94
N ILE A 157 2.76 -7.15 1.09
CA ILE A 157 1.80 -6.99 2.20
C ILE A 157 2.46 -7.26 3.54
N MET A 158 3.26 -8.32 3.67
CA MET A 158 3.87 -8.67 4.96
C MET A 158 4.92 -7.67 5.47
N LEU A 159 5.36 -6.74 4.61
CA LEU A 159 6.49 -5.82 4.89
C LEU A 159 6.13 -4.34 4.72
N HIS A 160 4.86 -4.01 4.43
CA HIS A 160 4.45 -2.68 3.97
C HIS A 160 4.52 -1.59 5.05
N ASP A 161 4.62 -1.95 6.32
CA ASP A 161 4.56 -1.08 7.48
C ASP A 161 5.92 -0.90 8.17
N VAL A 162 6.94 -1.66 7.78
CA VAL A 162 8.26 -1.68 8.43
C VAL A 162 9.28 -0.83 7.64
N PRO A 163 9.79 0.29 8.19
CA PRO A 163 10.83 1.10 7.59
C PRO A 163 12.22 0.44 7.76
N PHE A 164 12.55 -0.46 6.84
CA PHE A 164 13.87 -1.10 6.79
C PHE A 164 14.96 -0.08 6.45
N GLN A 165 16.11 -0.21 7.13
CA GLN A 165 17.25 0.69 6.95
C GLN A 165 18.19 0.28 5.82
N THR A 166 18.19 -1.00 5.44
CA THR A 166 19.09 -1.56 4.42
C THR A 166 18.37 -2.62 3.59
N GLY A 167 18.86 -2.86 2.36
CA GLY A 167 18.30 -3.85 1.45
C GLY A 167 17.44 -3.24 0.35
N MET A 168 16.70 -4.11 -0.34
CA MET A 168 15.88 -3.77 -1.48
C MET A 168 14.43 -4.16 -1.22
N SER A 169 13.50 -3.34 -1.67
CA SER A 169 12.08 -3.66 -1.77
C SER A 169 11.72 -3.95 -3.23
N SER A 170 10.68 -4.75 -3.47
CA SER A 170 10.09 -4.78 -4.81
C SER A 170 9.44 -3.44 -5.11
N ALA A 171 9.25 -3.13 -6.40
CA ALA A 171 8.60 -1.90 -6.81
C ALA A 171 7.20 -1.75 -6.20
N ALA A 172 6.41 -2.84 -6.19
CA ALA A 172 5.08 -2.85 -5.60
C ALA A 172 5.14 -2.63 -4.08
N GLY A 173 6.05 -3.33 -3.38
CA GLY A 173 6.23 -3.16 -1.93
C GLY A 173 6.60 -1.73 -1.54
N MET A 174 7.53 -1.09 -2.27
CA MET A 174 7.91 0.29 -1.99
C MET A 174 6.75 1.27 -2.22
N LEU A 175 6.02 1.13 -3.33
CA LEU A 175 4.88 1.99 -3.65
C LEU A 175 3.80 1.91 -2.57
N VAL A 176 3.43 0.69 -2.15
CA VAL A 176 2.43 0.50 -1.09
C VAL A 176 2.93 1.09 0.23
N HIS A 177 4.17 0.81 0.61
CA HIS A 177 4.76 1.31 1.85
C HIS A 177 4.77 2.85 1.92
N ILE A 178 5.25 3.54 0.89
CA ILE A 178 5.22 5.00 0.84
C ILE A 178 3.77 5.52 0.86
N SER A 179 2.88 4.90 0.09
CA SER A 179 1.49 5.35 -0.01
C SER A 179 0.72 5.21 1.31
N ALA A 180 0.91 4.11 2.04
CA ALA A 180 0.33 3.89 3.37
C ALA A 180 0.88 4.90 4.37
N PHE A 181 2.19 5.16 4.36
CA PHE A 181 2.79 6.16 5.24
C PHE A 181 2.27 7.58 4.96
N ILE A 182 2.16 7.98 3.69
CA ILE A 182 1.59 9.28 3.31
C ILE A 182 0.15 9.39 3.75
N ASP A 183 -0.64 8.34 3.55
CA ASP A 183 -2.05 8.39 3.90
C ASP A 183 -2.25 8.43 5.42
N ILE A 184 -1.47 7.69 6.19
CA ILE A 184 -1.63 7.69 7.65
C ILE A 184 -1.07 8.97 8.24
N PHE A 185 0.18 9.30 7.91
CA PHE A 185 0.95 10.29 8.65
C PHE A 185 1.07 11.65 7.95
N GLY A 186 0.71 11.75 6.68
CA GLY A 186 0.89 12.96 5.88
C GLY A 186 2.34 13.20 5.47
N TYR A 187 2.64 14.45 5.08
CA TYR A 187 3.97 14.83 4.56
C TYR A 187 5.00 15.14 5.65
N ASP A 188 4.55 15.40 6.89
CA ASP A 188 5.36 16.01 7.95
C ASP A 188 6.10 14.99 8.85
N THR A 189 5.93 13.69 8.60
CA THR A 189 6.46 12.61 9.46
C THR A 189 7.74 11.95 8.93
N ALA A 190 8.21 12.35 7.76
CA ALA A 190 9.56 12.02 7.29
C ALA A 190 10.52 13.19 7.51
N PRO A 191 11.85 12.95 7.43
CA PRO A 191 12.81 14.04 7.41
C PRO A 191 12.38 15.10 6.37
N PRO A 192 12.48 16.40 6.69
CA PRO A 192 12.07 17.47 5.79
C PRO A 192 12.60 17.27 4.37
N ASN A 193 11.76 17.52 3.36
CA ASN A 193 12.05 17.36 1.93
C ASN A 193 12.13 15.92 1.38
N THR A 194 11.71 14.90 2.15
CA THR A 194 11.76 13.49 1.74
C THR A 194 10.43 13.02 1.13
N ILE A 195 9.35 13.00 1.91
CA ILE A 195 8.02 12.57 1.43
C ILE A 195 7.33 13.61 0.54
N GLU A 196 7.69 14.89 0.61
CA GLU A 196 7.19 15.91 -0.33
C GLU A 196 7.56 15.63 -1.79
N ARG A 197 8.58 14.79 -2.01
CA ARG A 197 8.99 14.30 -3.33
C ARG A 197 8.20 13.07 -3.79
N ALA A 198 7.30 12.55 -2.98
CA ALA A 198 6.50 11.39 -3.34
C ALA A 198 5.27 11.77 -4.17
N LEU A 199 4.46 12.69 -3.67
CA LEU A 199 3.12 12.94 -4.21
C LEU A 199 2.79 14.42 -4.25
N HIS A 200 2.32 14.91 -5.40
CA HIS A 200 1.87 16.29 -5.54
C HIS A 200 0.62 16.56 -4.68
N ARG A 201 0.59 17.71 -3.97
CA ARG A 201 -0.46 18.03 -2.99
C ARG A 201 -1.86 18.11 -3.61
N ASP A 202 -1.99 18.69 -4.80
CA ASP A 202 -3.29 18.76 -5.50
C ASP A 202 -3.80 17.38 -5.92
N THR A 203 -2.90 16.48 -6.35
CA THR A 203 -3.25 15.09 -6.66
C THR A 203 -3.77 14.37 -5.42
N LYS A 204 -3.08 14.53 -4.28
CA LYS A 204 -3.54 14.00 -2.99
C LYS A 204 -4.95 14.48 -2.64
N ARG A 205 -5.19 15.79 -2.75
CA ARG A 205 -6.49 16.40 -2.42
C ARG A 205 -7.62 15.89 -3.31
N GLU A 206 -7.38 15.70 -4.60
CA GLU A 206 -8.38 15.13 -5.52
C GLU A 206 -8.74 13.69 -5.16
N ILE A 207 -7.74 12.88 -4.81
CA ILE A 207 -7.90 11.49 -4.40
C ILE A 207 -8.66 11.41 -3.06
N GLU A 208 -8.28 12.21 -2.06
CA GLU A 208 -8.97 12.25 -0.75
C GLU A 208 -10.40 12.76 -0.85
N LYS A 209 -10.70 13.61 -1.84
CA LYS A 209 -12.08 14.02 -2.13
C LYS A 209 -12.91 12.87 -2.73
N ALA A 210 -12.29 11.99 -3.50
CA ALA A 210 -12.96 10.83 -4.09
C ALA A 210 -13.10 9.66 -3.11
N PHE A 211 -12.14 9.51 -2.18
CA PHE A 211 -12.10 8.48 -1.15
C PHE A 211 -11.90 9.13 0.22
N PRO A 212 -12.99 9.63 0.85
CA PRO A 212 -12.92 10.41 2.07
C PRO A 212 -12.18 9.68 3.21
N ARG A 213 -11.56 10.46 4.09
CA ARG A 213 -10.90 9.97 5.31
C ARG A 213 -11.89 9.79 6.47
N ASP A 214 -13.14 9.51 6.15
CA ASP A 214 -14.18 9.36 7.15
C ASP A 214 -13.92 8.11 7.99
N GLY A 215 -13.97 8.25 9.32
CA GLY A 215 -13.75 7.15 10.25
C GLY A 215 -12.28 6.80 10.53
N MET A 216 -11.30 7.59 10.08
CA MET A 216 -9.88 7.36 10.41
C MET A 216 -9.62 7.29 11.92
N THR A 217 -10.35 8.06 12.74
CA THR A 217 -10.26 7.96 14.20
C THR A 217 -10.70 6.59 14.73
N LEU A 218 -11.75 5.99 14.16
CA LEU A 218 -12.18 4.64 14.52
C LEU A 218 -11.15 3.59 14.09
N PHE A 219 -10.54 3.77 12.92
CA PHE A 219 -9.42 2.96 12.49
C PHE A 219 -8.23 3.08 13.46
N GLY A 220 -7.94 4.30 13.93
CA GLY A 220 -7.09 4.62 15.09
C GLY A 220 -7.27 3.66 16.26
N VAL A 221 -8.49 3.63 16.78
CA VAL A 221 -8.88 2.78 17.92
C VAL A 221 -8.72 1.30 17.61
N GLN A 222 -9.12 0.85 16.41
CA GLN A 222 -8.98 -0.56 16.01
C GLN A 222 -7.53 -1.03 15.99
N VAL A 223 -6.62 -0.21 15.46
CA VAL A 223 -5.17 -0.51 15.47
C VAL A 223 -4.64 -0.54 16.90
N GLU A 224 -5.06 0.39 17.76
CA GLU A 224 -4.66 0.41 19.17
C GLU A 224 -5.13 -0.86 19.91
N GLU A 225 -6.38 -1.28 19.72
CA GLU A 225 -6.93 -2.51 20.29
C GLU A 225 -6.20 -3.75 19.79
N MET A 226 -5.91 -3.81 18.48
CA MET A 226 -5.14 -4.88 17.86
C MET A 226 -3.74 -4.99 18.47
N MET A 227 -3.03 -3.86 18.62
CA MET A 227 -1.68 -3.85 19.22
C MET A 227 -1.69 -4.24 20.70
N LYS A 228 -2.76 -3.93 21.45
CA LYS A 228 -2.95 -4.42 22.83
C LYS A 228 -3.18 -5.92 22.89
N ALA A 229 -3.98 -6.47 21.98
CA ALA A 229 -4.23 -7.90 21.87
C ALA A 229 -3.00 -8.68 21.38
N LYS A 230 -2.19 -8.05 20.53
CA LYS A 230 -1.01 -8.61 19.88
C LYS A 230 0.23 -7.78 20.21
N PRO A 231 0.77 -7.87 21.44
CA PRO A 231 1.91 -7.05 21.87
C PRO A 231 3.21 -7.33 21.10
N ASN A 232 3.25 -8.42 20.32
CA ASN A 232 4.33 -8.79 19.40
C ASN A 232 4.07 -8.37 17.94
N CYS A 233 3.09 -7.49 17.69
CA CYS A 233 2.84 -6.93 16.37
C CYS A 233 4.03 -6.11 15.86
N LEU A 234 4.32 -6.15 14.55
CA LEU A 234 5.46 -5.45 13.93
C LEU A 234 5.39 -3.94 14.16
N LEU A 235 4.22 -3.34 14.04
CA LEU A 235 4.00 -1.93 14.41
C LEU A 235 4.43 -1.60 15.85
N GLY A 236 4.34 -2.55 16.77
CA GLY A 236 4.78 -2.41 18.15
C GLY A 236 6.30 -2.23 18.31
N HIS A 237 7.08 -2.56 17.27
CA HIS A 237 8.52 -2.35 17.24
C HIS A 237 8.92 -0.96 16.75
N LEU A 238 7.97 -0.16 16.24
CA LEU A 238 8.21 1.20 15.79
C LEU A 238 8.14 2.19 16.97
N PRO A 239 9.23 2.93 17.26
CA PRO A 239 9.23 3.88 18.38
C PRO A 239 8.13 4.93 18.25
N ASN A 240 7.35 5.10 19.32
CA ASN A 240 6.26 6.09 19.42
C ASN A 240 5.18 5.97 18.34
N PHE A 241 5.02 4.79 17.72
CA PHE A 241 4.05 4.60 16.63
C PHE A 241 2.63 4.94 17.05
N LEU A 242 2.14 4.39 18.16
CA LEU A 242 0.77 4.63 18.62
C LEU A 242 0.48 6.12 18.87
N GLU A 243 1.42 6.85 19.48
CA GLU A 243 1.28 8.29 19.71
C GLU A 243 1.20 9.07 18.39
N GLN A 244 2.07 8.74 17.43
CA GLN A 244 2.06 9.38 16.11
C GLN A 244 0.80 9.02 15.31
N PHE A 245 0.36 7.77 15.39
CA PHE A 245 -0.83 7.25 14.71
C PHE A 245 -2.11 7.89 15.26
N GLU A 246 -2.26 7.97 16.58
CA GLU A 246 -3.38 8.65 17.24
C GLU A 246 -3.44 10.12 16.81
N LYS A 247 -2.30 10.83 16.86
CA LYS A 247 -2.23 12.22 16.40
C LYS A 247 -2.66 12.35 14.94
N ALA A 248 -2.22 11.46 14.06
CA ALA A 248 -2.50 11.55 12.63
C ALA A 248 -3.95 11.15 12.26
N THR A 249 -4.56 10.23 13.01
CA THR A 249 -5.94 9.76 12.79
C THR A 249 -7.01 10.63 13.46
N THR A 250 -6.63 11.45 14.44
CA THR A 250 -7.52 12.42 15.12
C THR A 250 -7.40 13.82 14.54
N SER A 251 -6.26 14.15 13.91
CA SER A 251 -6.10 15.40 13.19
C SER A 251 -7.00 15.38 11.96
N THR A 252 -8.03 16.24 11.96
CA THR A 252 -8.70 16.65 10.72
C THR A 252 -7.67 17.44 9.93
N VAL A 253 -6.93 16.76 9.04
CA VAL A 253 -5.86 17.39 8.26
C VAL A 253 -6.49 18.48 7.39
N HIS A 254 -6.11 19.73 7.69
CA HIS A 254 -6.44 20.94 6.93
C HIS A 254 -5.74 20.97 5.57
#